data_AF-A0A0F6W207-F1
#
_entry.id   AF-A0A0F6W207-F1
#
_cell.length_a   1.000
_cell.length_b   1.000
_cell.length_c   1.000
_cell.angle_alpha   90.00
_cell.angle_beta   90.00
_cell.angle_gamma   90.00
#
_symmetry.space_group_name_H-M   'P 1'
#
loop_
_entity.id
_entity.type
_entity.pdbx_description
1 polymer ?
#
loop_
_entity_poly.entity_id
_entity_poly.type
_entity_poly.pdbx_seq_one_letter_code
_entity_poly.pdbx_strand_id
1 'polypeptide(L)'
;MIPAATATTRSPAHSVGSLVALPIALLDRGRLAWLRALGPLAPALMRSRELRVALAASIGIALALALTAVAPLWMLALGPVLLGVPHAASDVRYLVTRPGLHRSPRFWLMVALPLVALTATVDVRWGLAAIVGGALAGRGAWTRRLAVASIGALLLALAWDHTYGAALFAAHAHNFVALAMWLAWRRRATWLHLIPLAALALGCALIASGALDAIVMASEGWAATPGGTGAWYHLASIAPGLDDPWGPRLVLLFAFAQSVHYTIWIRLVPEEDRARETPRTFAASLRAWRQDSGTLVVALAMLLSVAVALWALVDLAGAREGYLRGVISHGYLELAIASWWLVEGRALRTDPRARLR
;
A
#
# COMPACT_ATOMS: atom_id res chain seq x y z
N MET A 1 -53.17 7.61 32.76
CA MET A 1 -52.10 8.61 32.58
C MET A 1 -51.14 8.09 31.52
N ILE A 2 -51.11 8.73 30.35
CA ILE A 2 -50.27 8.35 29.21
C ILE A 2 -49.02 9.26 29.26
N PRO A 3 -47.78 8.74 29.22
CA PRO A 3 -46.59 9.60 29.21
C PRO A 3 -46.44 10.28 27.85
N ALA A 4 -46.25 11.60 27.88
CA ALA A 4 -46.01 12.43 26.71
C ALA A 4 -44.68 12.06 26.03
N ALA A 5 -44.73 11.91 24.70
CA ALA A 5 -43.56 11.70 23.86
C ALA A 5 -42.68 12.95 23.89
N THR A 6 -41.45 12.79 24.39
CA THR A 6 -40.41 13.83 24.33
C THR A 6 -39.92 13.98 22.90
N ALA A 7 -40.20 15.15 22.31
CA ALA A 7 -39.68 15.55 21.02
C ALA A 7 -38.15 15.63 21.08
N THR A 8 -37.48 14.66 20.46
CA THR A 8 -36.03 14.69 20.28
C THR A 8 -35.70 15.72 19.21
N THR A 9 -35.14 16.85 19.66
CA THR A 9 -34.56 17.89 18.80
C THR A 9 -33.40 17.28 18.02
N ARG A 10 -33.59 17.08 16.71
CA ARG A 10 -32.52 16.69 15.80
C ARG A 10 -31.52 17.84 15.72
N SER A 11 -30.35 17.66 16.33
CA SER A 11 -29.22 18.58 16.23
C SER A 11 -28.78 18.73 14.75
N PRO A 12 -28.53 19.95 14.26
CA PRO A 12 -28.14 20.20 12.87
C PRO A 12 -26.66 19.89 12.64
N ALA A 13 -26.26 18.62 12.77
CA ALA A 13 -24.91 18.14 12.43
C ALA A 13 -24.86 17.62 10.98
N HIS A 14 -25.39 18.40 10.03
CA HIS A 14 -25.43 18.05 8.60
C HIS A 14 -25.03 19.23 7.73
N SER A 15 -23.74 19.57 7.66
CA SER A 15 -23.26 20.51 6.63
C SER A 15 -21.99 20.05 5.91
N VAL A 16 -21.10 19.30 6.55
CA VAL A 16 -19.90 18.73 5.89
C VAL A 16 -20.20 17.44 5.10
N GLY A 17 -21.41 16.90 5.23
CA GLY A 17 -21.82 15.64 4.58
C GLY A 17 -22.10 15.74 3.08
N SER A 18 -22.38 16.93 2.53
CA SER A 18 -22.94 17.07 1.17
C SER A 18 -21.88 16.99 0.06
N LEU A 19 -20.70 17.61 0.25
CA LEU A 19 -19.70 17.76 -0.81
C LEU A 19 -19.10 16.42 -1.29
N VAL A 20 -18.96 15.45 -0.39
CA VAL A 20 -18.41 14.11 -0.73
C VAL A 20 -19.53 13.11 -1.10
N ALA A 21 -20.78 13.40 -0.74
CA ALA A 21 -21.89 12.47 -0.95
C ALA A 21 -22.21 12.24 -2.42
N LEU A 22 -22.19 13.30 -3.25
CA LEU A 22 -22.53 13.20 -4.66
C LEU A 22 -21.51 12.35 -5.45
N PRO A 23 -20.19 12.60 -5.39
CA PRO A 23 -19.20 11.76 -6.07
C PRO A 23 -19.30 10.29 -5.66
N ILE A 24 -19.48 10.01 -4.37
CA ILE A 24 -19.60 8.63 -3.87
C ILE A 24 -20.89 7.95 -4.36
N ALA A 25 -22.00 8.67 -4.40
CA ALA A 25 -23.25 8.14 -4.93
C ALA A 25 -23.13 7.81 -6.43
N LEU A 26 -22.42 8.65 -7.21
CA LEU A 26 -22.13 8.37 -8.62
C LEU A 26 -21.27 7.11 -8.78
N LEU A 27 -20.23 6.94 -7.95
CA LEU A 27 -19.41 5.72 -7.94
C LEU A 27 -20.23 4.46 -7.58
N ASP A 28 -21.16 4.56 -6.64
CA ASP A 28 -22.06 3.45 -6.28
C ASP A 28 -23.03 3.11 -7.43
N ARG A 29 -23.55 4.10 -8.15
CA ARG A 29 -24.37 3.88 -9.36
C ARG A 29 -23.54 3.25 -10.48
N GLY A 30 -22.32 3.74 -10.71
CA GLY A 30 -21.39 3.17 -11.69
C GLY A 30 -21.07 1.71 -11.38
N ARG A 31 -20.79 1.39 -10.12
CA ARG A 31 -20.61 0.00 -9.65
C ARG A 31 -21.85 -0.85 -9.94
N LEU A 32 -23.05 -0.35 -9.68
CA LEU A 32 -24.28 -1.09 -9.95
C LEU A 32 -24.48 -1.33 -11.46
N ALA A 33 -24.24 -0.31 -12.29
CA ALA A 33 -24.31 -0.43 -13.75
C ALA A 33 -23.32 -1.48 -14.27
N TRP A 34 -22.08 -1.45 -13.78
CA TRP A 34 -21.06 -2.44 -14.12
C TRP A 34 -21.46 -3.87 -13.70
N LEU A 35 -21.98 -4.04 -12.48
CA LEU A 35 -22.47 -5.34 -12.01
C LEU A 35 -23.64 -5.86 -12.84
N ARG A 36 -24.53 -4.98 -13.33
CA ARG A 36 -25.61 -5.36 -14.25
C ARG A 36 -25.06 -5.77 -15.61
N ALA A 37 -24.08 -5.03 -16.13
CA ALA A 37 -23.44 -5.32 -17.42
C ALA A 37 -22.71 -6.68 -17.42
N LEU A 38 -22.14 -7.10 -16.29
CA LEU A 38 -21.53 -8.43 -16.14
C LEU A 38 -22.51 -9.61 -16.24
N GLY A 39 -23.82 -9.35 -16.12
CA GLY A 39 -24.87 -10.37 -16.23
C GLY A 39 -24.61 -11.60 -15.35
N PRO A 40 -24.52 -12.82 -15.93
CA PRO A 40 -24.40 -14.07 -15.17
C PRO A 40 -23.07 -14.23 -14.42
N LEU A 41 -22.04 -13.43 -14.72
CA LEU A 41 -20.76 -13.47 -14.01
C LEU A 41 -20.82 -12.74 -12.66
N ALA A 42 -21.75 -11.79 -12.51
CA ALA A 42 -21.85 -10.96 -11.31
C ALA A 42 -22.11 -11.79 -10.03
N PRO A 43 -23.03 -12.78 -9.98
CA PRO A 43 -23.23 -13.61 -8.80
C PRO A 43 -21.98 -14.37 -8.36
N ALA A 44 -21.21 -14.95 -9.29
CA ALA A 44 -19.97 -15.66 -8.98
C ALA A 44 -18.94 -14.73 -8.36
N LEU A 45 -18.75 -13.55 -8.97
CA LEU A 45 -17.86 -12.52 -8.44
C LEU A 45 -18.36 -11.98 -7.10
N MET A 46 -19.67 -11.80 -6.86
CA MET A 46 -20.17 -11.29 -5.57
C MET A 46 -20.06 -12.30 -4.42
N ARG A 47 -20.13 -13.60 -4.73
CA ARG A 47 -20.06 -14.68 -3.74
C ARG A 47 -18.61 -15.05 -3.41
N SER A 48 -17.71 -15.19 -4.39
CA SER A 48 -16.35 -15.67 -4.12
C SER A 48 -15.35 -14.53 -3.93
N ARG A 49 -14.86 -14.36 -2.69
CA ARG A 49 -13.77 -13.43 -2.40
C ARG A 49 -12.46 -13.82 -3.09
N GLU A 50 -12.08 -15.09 -3.01
CA GLU A 50 -10.85 -15.61 -3.62
C GLU A 50 -10.81 -15.32 -5.12
N LEU A 51 -11.93 -15.53 -5.83
CA LEU A 51 -12.03 -15.25 -7.25
C LEU A 51 -11.85 -13.76 -7.55
N ARG A 52 -12.51 -12.87 -6.79
CA ARG A 52 -12.36 -11.42 -6.97
C ARG A 52 -10.94 -10.95 -6.73
N VAL A 53 -10.29 -11.48 -5.69
CA VAL A 53 -8.91 -11.10 -5.34
C VAL A 53 -7.96 -11.60 -6.42
N ALA A 54 -8.07 -12.87 -6.84
CA ALA A 54 -7.24 -13.42 -7.91
C ALA A 54 -7.41 -12.67 -9.23
N LEU A 55 -8.66 -12.35 -9.62
CA LEU A 55 -8.95 -11.57 -10.82
C LEU A 55 -8.39 -10.14 -10.73
N ALA A 56 -8.66 -9.44 -9.63
CA ALA A 56 -8.19 -8.07 -9.45
C ALA A 56 -6.65 -8.00 -9.41
N ALA A 57 -6.01 -8.97 -8.75
CA ALA A 57 -4.55 -9.07 -8.70
C ALA A 57 -3.97 -9.34 -10.09
N SER A 58 -4.53 -10.29 -10.83
CA SER A 58 -4.06 -10.64 -12.18
C SER A 58 -4.22 -9.47 -13.17
N ILE A 59 -5.36 -8.77 -13.12
CA ILE A 59 -5.58 -7.55 -13.93
C ILE A 59 -4.58 -6.46 -13.53
N GLY A 60 -4.40 -6.20 -12.23
CA GLY A 60 -3.47 -5.19 -11.76
C GLY A 60 -2.01 -5.47 -12.16
N ILE A 61 -1.58 -6.74 -12.06
CA ILE A 61 -0.25 -7.18 -12.51
C ILE A 61 -0.09 -7.04 -14.03
N ALA A 62 -1.08 -7.47 -14.81
CA ALA A 62 -1.03 -7.35 -16.26
C ALA A 62 -0.98 -5.88 -16.73
N LEU A 63 -1.79 -5.01 -16.12
CA LEU A 63 -1.75 -3.57 -16.38
C LEU A 63 -0.43 -2.94 -15.95
N ALA A 64 0.11 -3.31 -14.78
CA ALA A 64 1.41 -2.84 -14.32
C ALA A 64 2.53 -3.24 -15.30
N LEU A 65 2.52 -4.48 -15.79
CA LEU A 65 3.50 -4.96 -16.77
C LEU A 65 3.37 -4.23 -18.11
N ALA A 66 2.15 -4.07 -18.62
CA ALA A 66 1.90 -3.36 -19.87
C ALA A 66 2.33 -1.89 -19.79
N LEU A 67 2.00 -1.19 -18.71
CA LEU A 67 2.41 0.20 -18.50
C LEU A 67 3.91 0.33 -18.27
N THR A 68 4.55 -0.63 -17.60
CA THR A 68 6.01 -0.68 -17.47
C THR A 68 6.68 -0.84 -18.83
N ALA A 69 6.11 -1.65 -19.73
CA ALA A 69 6.66 -1.85 -21.07
C ALA A 69 6.44 -0.63 -21.98
N VAL A 70 5.30 0.06 -21.86
CA VAL A 70 4.92 1.13 -22.80
C VAL A 70 5.34 2.52 -22.31
N ALA A 71 5.18 2.80 -21.02
CA ALA A 71 5.34 4.14 -20.44
C ALA A 71 5.96 4.11 -19.03
N PRO A 72 7.15 3.49 -18.84
CA PRO A 72 7.74 3.28 -17.52
C PRO A 72 8.00 4.59 -16.77
N LEU A 73 8.51 5.62 -17.45
CA LEU A 73 8.83 6.91 -16.82
C LEU A 73 7.58 7.66 -16.37
N TRP A 74 6.50 7.64 -17.16
CA TRP A 74 5.20 8.17 -16.74
C TRP A 74 4.63 7.41 -15.54
N MET A 75 4.81 6.09 -15.48
CA MET A 75 4.37 5.30 -14.34
C MET A 75 5.15 5.66 -13.06
N LEU A 76 6.46 5.86 -13.16
CA LEU A 76 7.32 6.30 -12.05
C LEU A 76 7.03 7.74 -11.61
N ALA A 77 6.54 8.59 -12.52
CA ALA A 77 6.16 9.96 -12.23
C ALA A 77 4.77 10.09 -11.60
N LEU A 78 3.75 9.51 -12.25
CA LEU A 78 2.34 9.67 -11.85
C LEU A 78 1.88 8.67 -10.79
N GLY A 79 2.48 7.47 -10.73
CA GLY A 79 2.11 6.44 -9.77
C GLY A 79 2.14 6.96 -8.32
N PRO A 80 3.27 7.50 -7.84
CA PRO A 80 3.35 8.08 -6.50
C PRO A 80 2.36 9.22 -6.25
N VAL A 81 2.13 10.08 -7.24
CA VAL A 81 1.22 11.24 -7.13
C VAL A 81 -0.24 10.80 -6.98
N LEU A 82 -0.69 9.88 -7.83
CA LEU A 82 -2.10 9.48 -7.91
C LEU A 82 -2.47 8.40 -6.89
N LEU A 83 -1.59 7.42 -6.71
CA LEU A 83 -1.86 6.23 -5.90
C LEU A 83 -1.17 6.30 -4.53
N GLY A 84 -0.16 7.15 -4.37
CA GLY A 84 0.67 7.12 -3.20
C GLY A 84 -0.02 7.56 -1.89
N VAL A 85 -0.82 8.63 -1.90
CA VAL A 85 -1.57 9.02 -0.69
C VAL A 85 -2.66 7.99 -0.37
N PRO A 86 -3.49 7.51 -1.34
CA PRO A 86 -4.43 6.42 -1.11
C PRO A 86 -3.77 5.15 -0.56
N HIS A 87 -2.57 4.83 -1.06
CA HIS A 87 -1.73 3.73 -0.62
C HIS A 87 -1.35 3.86 0.86
N ALA A 88 -0.62 4.92 1.23
CA ALA A 88 -0.16 5.14 2.60
C ALA A 88 -1.33 5.23 3.59
N ALA A 89 -2.45 5.82 3.17
CA ALA A 89 -3.68 5.85 3.96
C ALA A 89 -4.28 4.45 4.18
N SER A 90 -4.17 3.55 3.20
CA SER A 90 -4.54 2.15 3.32
C SER A 90 -3.64 1.44 4.33
N ASP A 91 -2.32 1.60 4.24
CA ASP A 91 -1.35 0.98 5.16
C ASP A 91 -1.64 1.36 6.59
N VAL A 92 -1.72 2.68 6.87
CA VAL A 92 -2.04 3.20 8.21
C VAL A 92 -3.37 2.65 8.68
N ARG A 93 -4.39 2.57 7.80
CA ARG A 93 -5.68 2.04 8.19
C ARG A 93 -5.59 0.57 8.60
N TYR A 94 -5.06 -0.29 7.74
CA TYR A 94 -5.12 -1.73 7.93
C TYR A 94 -4.07 -2.25 8.92
N LEU A 95 -2.93 -1.58 9.02
CA LEU A 95 -1.84 -1.97 9.93
C LEU A 95 -1.93 -1.30 11.30
N VAL A 96 -2.42 -0.07 11.39
CA VAL A 96 -2.34 0.73 12.63
C VAL A 96 -3.70 1.02 13.24
N THR A 97 -4.61 1.64 12.49
CA THR A 97 -5.87 2.12 13.09
C THR A 97 -6.84 0.98 13.35
N ARG A 98 -7.07 0.13 12.35
CA ARG A 98 -8.01 -0.98 12.42
C ARG A 98 -7.63 -2.07 13.44
N PRO A 99 -6.34 -2.41 13.66
CA PRO A 99 -5.94 -3.29 14.76
C PRO A 99 -5.87 -2.60 16.12
N GLY A 100 -6.01 -1.27 16.18
CA GLY A 100 -5.99 -0.49 17.42
C GLY A 100 -4.59 -0.11 17.92
N LEU A 101 -3.54 -0.26 17.11
CA LEU A 101 -2.16 0.02 17.54
C LEU A 101 -1.91 1.50 17.87
N HIS A 102 -2.61 2.42 17.19
CA HIS A 102 -2.60 3.85 17.52
C HIS A 102 -2.99 4.18 18.98
N ARG A 103 -3.62 3.25 19.70
CA ARG A 103 -3.99 3.41 21.12
C ARG A 103 -2.92 2.88 22.08
N SER A 104 -1.87 2.25 21.57
CA SER A 104 -0.81 1.63 22.37
C SER A 104 0.36 2.61 22.57
N PRO A 105 0.69 3.01 23.80
CA PRO A 105 1.87 3.83 24.07
C PRO A 105 3.18 3.18 23.59
N ARG A 106 3.25 1.84 23.62
CA ARG A 106 4.40 1.09 23.11
C ARG A 106 4.58 1.25 21.61
N PHE A 107 3.48 1.28 20.85
CA PHE A 107 3.55 1.53 19.40
C PHE A 107 4.08 2.93 19.13
N TRP A 108 3.59 3.94 19.86
CA TRP A 108 4.07 5.30 19.71
C TRP A 108 5.56 5.44 19.99
N LEU A 109 6.03 4.90 21.12
CA LEU A 109 7.42 5.05 21.54
C LEU A 109 8.39 4.21 20.68
N MET A 110 8.03 2.96 20.37
CA MET A 110 8.95 2.01 19.74
C MET A 110 8.88 2.00 18.22
N VAL A 111 7.76 2.42 17.62
CA VAL A 111 7.57 2.36 16.17
C VAL A 111 7.31 3.75 15.61
N ALA A 112 6.27 4.45 16.07
CA ALA A 112 5.88 5.71 15.44
C ALA A 112 6.95 6.81 15.61
N LEU A 113 7.57 6.95 16.79
CA LEU A 113 8.59 7.96 17.04
C LEU A 113 9.84 7.77 16.14
N PRO A 114 10.44 6.57 16.04
CA PRO A 114 11.49 6.33 15.04
C PRO A 114 11.03 6.60 13.60
N LEU A 115 9.81 6.22 13.21
CA LEU A 115 9.31 6.51 11.86
C LEU A 115 9.15 8.01 11.58
N VAL A 116 8.76 8.80 12.58
CA VAL A 116 8.73 10.27 12.49
C VAL A 116 10.15 10.82 12.34
N ALA A 117 11.11 10.30 13.11
CA ALA A 117 12.53 10.67 12.98
C ALA A 117 13.08 10.33 11.59
N LEU A 118 12.73 9.16 11.04
CA LEU A 118 13.04 8.77 9.66
C LEU A 118 12.48 9.78 8.66
N THR A 119 11.19 10.14 8.73
CA THR A 119 10.60 11.11 7.80
C THR A 119 11.27 12.49 7.90
N ALA A 120 11.65 12.92 9.11
CA ALA A 120 12.30 14.21 9.33
C ALA A 120 13.75 14.25 8.83
N THR A 121 14.51 13.17 9.05
CA THR A 121 15.96 13.12 8.80
C THR A 121 16.33 12.43 7.48
N VAL A 122 15.42 11.65 6.90
CA VAL A 122 15.65 10.77 5.74
C VAL A 122 16.71 9.68 6.04
N ASP A 123 16.97 9.42 7.32
CA ASP A 123 17.98 8.46 7.76
C ASP A 123 17.35 7.10 8.08
N VAL A 124 17.66 6.12 7.21
CA VAL A 124 17.10 4.76 7.26
C VAL A 124 17.39 4.00 8.55
N ARG A 125 18.40 4.42 9.32
CA ARG A 125 18.70 3.84 10.63
C ARG A 125 17.50 3.94 11.58
N TRP A 126 16.73 5.03 11.50
CA TRP A 126 15.50 5.18 12.27
C TRP A 126 14.38 4.23 11.81
N GLY A 127 14.32 3.94 10.51
CA GLY A 127 13.42 2.92 9.97
C GLY A 127 13.77 1.52 10.47
N LEU A 128 15.05 1.16 10.45
CA LEU A 128 15.54 -0.12 10.99
C LEU A 128 15.33 -0.22 12.50
N ALA A 129 15.51 0.89 13.24
CA ALA A 129 15.17 0.97 14.65
C ALA A 129 13.67 0.73 14.90
N ALA A 130 12.78 1.21 14.03
CA ALA A 130 11.34 0.93 14.11
C ALA A 130 11.03 -0.57 13.94
N ILE A 131 11.80 -1.29 13.09
CA ILE A 131 11.66 -2.74 12.93
C ILE A 131 12.03 -3.46 14.22
N VAL A 132 13.16 -3.12 14.84
CA VAL A 132 13.55 -3.65 16.16
C VAL A 132 12.48 -3.33 17.20
N GLY A 133 12.00 -2.08 17.21
CA GLY A 133 10.94 -1.63 18.11
C GLY A 133 9.62 -2.38 17.94
N GLY A 134 9.24 -2.74 16.70
CA GLY A 134 8.07 -3.57 16.41
C GLY A 134 8.18 -4.96 17.04
N ALA A 135 9.35 -5.60 16.91
CA ALA A 135 9.63 -6.89 17.54
C ALA A 135 9.58 -6.79 19.08
N LEU A 136 10.18 -5.73 19.64
CA LEU A 136 10.19 -5.51 21.08
C LEU A 136 8.81 -5.12 21.64
N ALA A 137 7.96 -4.44 20.88
CA ALA A 137 6.64 -4.04 21.32
C ALA A 137 5.62 -5.20 21.31
N GLY A 138 5.85 -6.23 20.49
CA GLY A 138 5.05 -7.44 20.42
C GLY A 138 4.99 -8.22 21.75
N ARG A 139 3.85 -8.85 22.03
CA ARG A 139 3.58 -9.57 23.30
C ARG A 139 3.90 -11.06 23.27
N GLY A 140 4.64 -11.52 22.26
CA GLY A 140 5.00 -12.93 22.09
C GLY A 140 6.07 -13.44 23.06
N ALA A 141 6.43 -14.72 22.89
CA ALA A 141 7.50 -15.35 23.66
C ALA A 141 8.80 -14.55 23.57
N TRP A 142 9.50 -14.39 24.70
CA TRP A 142 10.71 -13.58 24.78
C TRP A 142 11.81 -14.05 23.80
N THR A 143 11.93 -15.36 23.57
CA THR A 143 12.88 -15.94 22.61
C THR A 143 12.60 -15.48 21.18
N ARG A 144 11.32 -15.41 20.78
CA ARG A 144 10.91 -14.87 19.47
C ARG A 144 11.19 -13.38 19.37
N ARG A 145 10.92 -12.62 20.44
CA ARG A 145 11.26 -11.19 20.52
C ARG A 145 12.75 -10.99 20.31
N LEU A 146 13.58 -11.73 21.04
CA LEU A 146 15.03 -11.62 20.92
C LEU A 146 15.52 -12.04 19.54
N ALA A 147 15.01 -13.14 18.98
CA ALA A 147 15.41 -13.60 17.64
C ALA A 147 15.11 -12.56 16.56
N VAL A 148 13.87 -12.05 16.50
CA VAL A 148 13.46 -11.05 15.50
C VAL A 148 14.18 -9.71 15.74
N ALA A 149 14.31 -9.27 17.00
CA ALA A 149 15.03 -8.05 17.34
C ALA A 149 16.53 -8.15 17.00
N SER A 150 17.16 -9.31 17.19
CA SER A 150 18.58 -9.52 16.87
C SER A 150 18.84 -9.45 15.36
N ILE A 151 17.93 -9.99 14.54
CA ILE A 151 17.99 -9.83 13.08
C ILE A 151 17.87 -8.35 12.71
N GLY A 152 16.90 -7.62 13.27
CA GLY A 152 16.75 -6.18 13.04
C GLY A 152 17.97 -5.37 13.49
N ALA A 153 18.56 -5.72 14.63
CA ALA A 153 19.76 -5.07 15.16
C ALA A 153 21.00 -5.35 14.30
N LEU A 154 21.13 -6.57 13.77
CA LEU A 154 22.18 -6.91 12.81
C LEU A 154 22.03 -6.08 11.52
N LEU A 155 20.81 -5.99 10.96
CA LEU A 155 20.56 -5.16 9.78
C LEU A 155 20.85 -3.67 10.05
N LEU A 156 20.50 -3.16 11.24
CA LEU A 156 20.84 -1.81 11.66
C LEU A 156 22.35 -1.60 11.77
N ALA A 157 23.09 -2.56 12.34
CA ALA A 157 24.54 -2.49 12.45
C ALA A 157 25.21 -2.49 11.07
N LEU A 158 24.78 -3.38 10.16
CA LEU A 158 25.28 -3.43 8.78
C LEU A 158 24.95 -2.14 8.00
N ALA A 159 23.80 -1.53 8.26
CA ALA A 159 23.41 -0.28 7.61
C ALA A 159 24.16 0.94 8.14
N TRP A 160 24.89 0.84 9.26
CA TRP A 160 25.57 1.98 9.88
C TRP A 160 26.65 2.58 8.98
N ASP A 161 27.40 1.72 8.29
CA ASP A 161 28.48 2.11 7.38
C ASP A 161 28.04 2.15 5.90
N HIS A 162 26.83 1.65 5.61
CA HIS A 162 26.29 1.50 4.26
C HIS A 162 24.90 2.10 4.09
N THR A 163 24.61 3.23 4.75
CA THR A 163 23.29 3.87 4.82
C THR A 163 22.62 4.02 3.45
N TYR A 164 23.36 4.45 2.43
CA TYR A 164 22.82 4.61 1.08
C TYR A 164 22.46 3.26 0.42
N GLY A 165 23.36 2.28 0.48
CA GLY A 165 23.09 0.94 -0.05
C GLY A 165 21.93 0.24 0.67
N ALA A 166 21.84 0.42 1.99
CA ALA A 166 20.72 -0.06 2.80
C ALA A 166 19.39 0.59 2.39
N ALA A 167 19.40 1.91 2.15
CA ALA A 167 18.22 2.64 1.67
C ALA A 167 17.78 2.14 0.28
N LEU A 168 18.73 1.95 -0.63
CA LEU A 168 18.47 1.45 -1.98
C LEU A 168 17.93 0.01 -1.97
N PHE A 169 18.54 -0.87 -1.17
CA PHE A 169 18.06 -2.23 -0.99
C PHE A 169 16.65 -2.24 -0.42
N ALA A 170 16.39 -1.47 0.64
CA ALA A 170 15.05 -1.33 1.21
C ALA A 170 14.05 -0.81 0.17
N ALA A 171 14.43 0.17 -0.66
CA ALA A 171 13.60 0.68 -1.75
C ALA A 171 13.21 -0.41 -2.76
N HIS A 172 14.06 -1.39 -3.06
CA HIS A 172 13.67 -2.49 -3.94
C HIS A 172 12.88 -3.57 -3.20
N ALA A 173 13.37 -3.98 -2.04
CA ALA A 173 12.82 -5.10 -1.28
C ALA A 173 11.42 -4.81 -0.71
N HIS A 174 11.13 -3.57 -0.30
CA HIS A 174 9.83 -3.25 0.30
C HIS A 174 8.65 -3.44 -0.67
N ASN A 175 8.87 -3.33 -1.98
CA ASN A 175 7.83 -3.62 -2.97
C ASN A 175 7.25 -5.04 -2.81
N PHE A 176 8.09 -5.99 -2.38
CA PHE A 176 7.70 -7.38 -2.12
C PHE A 176 7.19 -7.63 -0.69
N VAL A 177 7.34 -6.67 0.24
CA VAL A 177 6.80 -6.79 1.60
C VAL A 177 5.28 -6.82 1.55
N ALA A 178 4.64 -5.96 0.76
CA ALA A 178 3.19 -6.01 0.53
C ALA A 178 2.73 -7.39 0.04
N LEU A 179 3.47 -8.02 -0.89
CA LEU A 179 3.16 -9.36 -1.38
C LEU A 179 3.24 -10.39 -0.26
N ALA A 180 4.34 -10.38 0.50
CA ALA A 180 4.52 -11.28 1.63
C ALA A 180 3.42 -11.09 2.68
N MET A 181 3.09 -9.85 3.02
CA MET A 181 2.00 -9.51 3.93
C MET A 181 0.63 -9.88 3.38
N TRP A 182 0.38 -9.76 2.07
CA TRP A 182 -0.87 -10.21 1.47
C TRP A 182 -1.02 -11.73 1.55
N LEU A 183 0.02 -12.49 1.19
CA LEU A 183 0.07 -13.95 1.37
C LEU A 183 -0.13 -14.35 2.83
N ALA A 184 0.51 -13.60 3.72
CA ALA A 184 0.33 -13.65 5.15
C ALA A 184 -0.78 -12.68 5.63
N TRP A 185 -1.90 -12.54 4.92
CA TRP A 185 -3.04 -11.75 5.43
C TRP A 185 -4.15 -12.64 5.99
N ARG A 186 -4.38 -13.78 5.33
CA ARG A 186 -5.38 -14.78 5.70
C ARG A 186 -4.98 -16.15 5.16
N ARG A 187 -5.53 -17.20 5.77
CA ARG A 187 -5.40 -18.56 5.22
C ARG A 187 -6.10 -18.65 3.87
N ARG A 188 -5.39 -19.19 2.87
CA ARG A 188 -5.92 -19.45 1.52
C ARG A 188 -6.87 -20.64 1.56
N ALA A 189 -8.07 -20.46 1.02
CA ALA A 189 -9.06 -21.53 0.92
C ALA A 189 -8.91 -22.34 -0.38
N THR A 190 -8.36 -21.72 -1.42
CA THR A 190 -8.20 -22.30 -2.76
C THR A 190 -6.84 -21.96 -3.36
N TRP A 191 -6.50 -22.62 -4.46
CA TRP A 191 -5.27 -22.40 -5.22
C TRP A 191 -5.28 -21.13 -6.07
N LEU A 192 -6.39 -20.38 -6.14
CA LEU A 192 -6.53 -19.24 -7.05
C LEU A 192 -5.50 -18.13 -6.82
N HIS A 193 -4.92 -18.03 -5.61
CA HIS A 193 -3.84 -17.11 -5.30
C HIS A 193 -2.53 -17.43 -6.04
N LEU A 194 -2.34 -18.66 -6.55
CA LEU A 194 -1.17 -19.04 -7.34
C LEU A 194 -1.17 -18.38 -8.72
N ILE A 195 -2.34 -18.05 -9.28
CA ILE A 195 -2.46 -17.41 -10.59
C ILE A 195 -1.75 -16.04 -10.60
N PRO A 196 -2.09 -15.07 -9.72
CA PRO A 196 -1.38 -13.80 -9.69
C PRO A 196 0.09 -13.94 -9.27
N LEU A 197 0.45 -14.95 -8.45
CA LEU A 197 1.86 -15.19 -8.13
C LEU A 197 2.66 -15.64 -9.35
N ALA A 198 2.11 -16.56 -10.15
CA ALA A 198 2.72 -16.99 -11.40
C ALA A 198 2.82 -15.82 -12.40
N ALA A 199 1.78 -14.98 -12.49
CA ALA A 199 1.79 -13.80 -13.35
C ALA A 199 2.85 -12.77 -12.92
N LEU A 200 3.02 -12.54 -11.61
CA LEU A 200 4.06 -11.67 -11.07
C LEU A 200 5.45 -12.23 -11.39
N ALA A 201 5.69 -13.52 -11.11
CA ALA A 201 6.97 -14.17 -11.38
C ALA A 201 7.32 -14.13 -12.88
N LEU A 202 6.34 -14.38 -13.75
CA LEU A 202 6.49 -14.26 -15.19
C LEU A 202 6.82 -12.82 -15.60
N GLY A 203 6.12 -11.81 -15.06
CA GLY A 203 6.41 -10.40 -15.32
C GLY A 203 7.84 -10.02 -14.94
N CYS A 204 8.31 -10.44 -13.76
CA CYS A 204 9.69 -10.25 -13.34
C CYS A 204 10.69 -10.93 -14.29
N ALA A 205 10.41 -12.18 -14.70
CA ALA A 205 11.27 -12.91 -15.62
C ALA A 205 11.34 -12.28 -17.02
N LEU A 206 10.20 -11.78 -17.54
CA LEU A 206 10.13 -11.08 -18.82
C LEU A 206 10.96 -9.78 -18.81
N ILE A 207 10.89 -9.01 -17.72
CA ILE A 207 11.70 -7.80 -17.57
C ILE A 207 13.19 -8.15 -17.41
N ALA A 208 13.53 -9.08 -16.51
CA ALA A 208 14.93 -9.43 -16.22
C ALA A 208 15.66 -10.03 -17.43
N SER A 209 14.96 -10.84 -18.24
CA SER A 209 15.50 -11.42 -19.48
C SER A 209 15.63 -10.41 -20.63
N GLY A 210 14.99 -9.24 -20.52
CA GLY A 210 14.93 -8.25 -21.60
C GLY A 210 13.89 -8.54 -22.68
N ALA A 211 12.97 -9.48 -22.45
CA ALA A 211 11.91 -9.81 -23.40
C ALA A 211 10.99 -8.61 -23.73
N LEU A 212 10.99 -7.58 -22.87
CA LEU A 212 10.23 -6.35 -23.07
C LEU A 212 11.05 -5.20 -23.67
N ASP A 213 12.37 -5.35 -23.83
CA ASP A 213 13.27 -4.26 -24.25
C ASP A 213 12.84 -3.67 -25.60
N ALA A 214 12.49 -4.53 -26.57
CA ALA A 214 12.01 -4.10 -27.89
C ALA A 214 10.70 -3.31 -27.82
N ILE A 215 9.79 -3.65 -26.91
CA ILE A 215 8.53 -2.94 -26.72
C ILE A 215 8.80 -1.55 -26.13
N VAL A 216 9.65 -1.47 -25.10
CA VAL A 216 10.03 -0.20 -24.46
C VAL A 216 10.70 0.74 -25.45
N MET A 217 11.57 0.22 -26.32
CA MET A 217 12.20 1.02 -27.37
C MET A 217 11.19 1.48 -28.43
N ALA A 218 10.32 0.57 -28.90
CA ALA A 218 9.32 0.89 -29.91
C ALA A 218 8.24 1.88 -29.40
N SER A 219 7.97 1.90 -28.10
CA SER A 219 7.04 2.85 -27.48
C SER A 219 7.70 4.17 -27.04
N GLU A 220 9.00 4.35 -27.33
CA GLU A 220 9.80 5.47 -26.85
C GLU A 220 9.77 5.64 -25.32
N GLY A 221 9.61 4.53 -24.59
CA GLY A 221 9.38 4.52 -23.14
C GLY A 221 10.50 5.18 -22.33
N TRP A 222 11.73 5.18 -22.85
CA TRP A 222 12.90 5.85 -22.26
C TRP A 222 13.10 7.30 -22.69
N ALA A 223 12.47 7.74 -23.78
CA ALA A 223 12.62 9.10 -24.29
C ALA A 223 11.75 10.12 -23.53
N ALA A 224 10.72 9.64 -22.83
CA ALA A 224 9.82 10.50 -22.07
C ALA A 224 10.55 11.24 -20.91
N THR A 225 10.18 12.50 -20.66
CA THR A 225 10.74 13.31 -19.56
C THR A 225 9.63 13.96 -18.73
N PRO A 226 8.75 13.16 -18.07
CA PRO A 226 7.59 13.67 -17.35
C PRO A 226 8.02 14.62 -16.23
N GLY A 227 7.69 15.91 -16.38
CA GLY A 227 8.04 16.95 -15.41
C GLY A 227 9.54 17.08 -15.13
N GLY A 228 10.41 16.69 -16.06
CA GLY A 228 11.87 16.70 -15.85
C GLY A 228 12.45 15.44 -15.20
N THR A 229 11.63 14.43 -14.88
CA THR A 229 12.09 13.13 -14.36
C THR A 229 12.35 12.12 -15.49
N GLY A 230 13.46 12.30 -16.22
CA GLY A 230 13.86 11.43 -17.34
C GLY A 230 14.57 10.13 -16.91
N ALA A 231 14.95 9.31 -17.89
CA ALA A 231 15.62 8.03 -17.67
C ALA A 231 16.88 8.14 -16.78
N TRP A 232 17.74 9.13 -17.05
CA TRP A 232 18.97 9.37 -16.28
C TRP A 232 18.72 9.63 -14.78
N TYR A 233 17.68 10.41 -14.46
CA TYR A 233 17.29 10.67 -13.08
C TYR A 233 16.89 9.36 -12.36
N HIS A 234 16.13 8.50 -13.03
CA HIS A 234 15.70 7.23 -12.46
C HIS A 234 16.83 6.21 -12.36
N LEU A 235 17.71 6.12 -13.36
CA LEU A 235 18.92 5.30 -13.28
C LEU A 235 19.82 5.72 -12.11
N ALA A 236 20.08 7.02 -11.96
CA ALA A 236 20.91 7.55 -10.88
C ALA A 236 20.30 7.33 -9.48
N SER A 237 18.97 7.29 -9.36
CA SER A 237 18.28 7.14 -8.06
C SER A 237 17.91 5.70 -7.69
N ILE A 238 17.65 4.83 -8.67
CA ILE A 238 17.13 3.47 -8.46
C ILE A 238 18.16 2.41 -8.85
N ALA A 239 19.04 2.68 -9.81
CA ALA A 239 20.05 1.72 -10.26
C ALA A 239 21.46 2.35 -10.36
N PRO A 240 21.92 3.10 -9.33
CA PRO A 240 23.19 3.80 -9.38
C PRO A 240 24.36 2.84 -9.63
N GLY A 241 25.19 3.17 -10.62
CA GLY A 241 26.40 2.40 -10.94
C GLY A 241 26.14 1.05 -11.64
N LEU A 242 24.91 0.79 -12.10
CA LEU A 242 24.63 -0.37 -12.95
C LEU A 242 24.59 0.03 -14.42
N ASP A 243 25.45 -0.60 -15.21
CA ASP A 243 25.52 -0.44 -16.65
C ASP A 243 24.42 -1.22 -17.38
N ASP A 244 24.36 -1.04 -18.70
CA ASP A 244 23.52 -1.84 -19.56
C ASP A 244 23.89 -3.33 -19.54
N PRO A 245 22.92 -4.25 -19.63
CA PRO A 245 21.47 -3.98 -19.71
C PRO A 245 20.79 -3.89 -18.33
N TRP A 246 21.54 -4.01 -17.23
CA TRP A 246 21.00 -4.25 -15.90
C TRP A 246 20.41 -3.00 -15.24
N GLY A 247 21.01 -1.84 -15.44
CA GLY A 247 20.50 -0.56 -14.92
C GLY A 247 19.06 -0.29 -15.35
N PRO A 248 18.77 -0.21 -16.67
CA PRO A 248 17.41 -0.01 -17.16
C PRO A 248 16.43 -1.11 -16.71
N ARG A 249 16.85 -2.38 -16.74
CA ARG A 249 15.99 -3.49 -16.30
C ARG A 249 15.63 -3.42 -14.83
N LEU A 250 16.54 -2.96 -13.97
CA LEU A 250 16.24 -2.74 -12.55
C LEU A 250 15.24 -1.60 -12.35
N VAL A 251 15.35 -0.52 -13.13
CA VAL A 251 14.36 0.58 -13.13
C VAL A 251 12.98 0.09 -13.56
N LEU A 252 12.91 -0.75 -14.61
CA LEU A 252 11.65 -1.36 -15.06
C LEU A 252 11.07 -2.31 -13.99
N LEU A 253 11.90 -3.15 -13.37
CA LEU A 253 11.48 -4.03 -12.28
C LEU A 253 10.94 -3.22 -11.09
N PHE A 254 11.61 -2.11 -10.74
CA PHE A 254 11.15 -1.22 -9.68
C PHE A 254 9.79 -0.60 -10.03
N ALA A 255 9.63 -0.07 -11.24
CA ALA A 255 8.36 0.49 -11.69
C ALA A 255 7.24 -0.57 -11.60
N PHE A 256 7.46 -1.74 -12.18
CA PHE A 256 6.52 -2.86 -12.16
C PHE A 256 6.14 -3.28 -10.74
N ALA A 257 7.13 -3.55 -9.89
CA ALA A 257 6.93 -4.02 -8.53
C ALA A 257 6.20 -2.95 -7.68
N GLN A 258 6.52 -1.67 -7.85
CA GLN A 258 5.86 -0.58 -7.15
C GLN A 258 4.37 -0.45 -7.53
N SER A 259 4.03 -0.64 -8.80
CA SER A 259 2.61 -0.66 -9.23
C SER A 259 1.84 -1.87 -8.70
N VAL A 260 2.49 -3.03 -8.60
CA VAL A 260 1.91 -4.22 -7.96
C VAL A 260 1.72 -3.99 -6.46
N HIS A 261 2.70 -3.35 -5.80
CA HIS A 261 2.63 -2.94 -4.40
C HIS A 261 1.41 -2.05 -4.13
N TYR A 262 1.19 -1.01 -4.95
CA TYR A 262 -0.03 -0.18 -4.88
C TYR A 262 -1.31 -0.99 -5.05
N THR A 263 -1.34 -1.93 -6.00
CA THR A 263 -2.50 -2.81 -6.22
C THR A 263 -2.83 -3.61 -4.97
N ILE A 264 -1.83 -4.17 -4.30
CA ILE A 264 -2.01 -4.97 -3.09
C ILE A 264 -2.70 -4.16 -2.00
N TRP A 265 -2.17 -3.00 -1.66
CA TRP A 265 -2.65 -2.20 -0.55
C TRP A 265 -3.95 -1.45 -0.83
N ILE A 266 -4.14 -0.94 -2.05
CA ILE A 266 -5.35 -0.18 -2.40
C ILE A 266 -6.52 -1.12 -2.72
N ARG A 267 -6.24 -2.32 -3.25
CA ARG A 267 -7.29 -3.21 -3.77
C ARG A 267 -7.37 -4.55 -3.06
N LEU A 268 -6.27 -5.27 -2.89
CA LEU A 268 -6.32 -6.67 -2.43
C LEU A 268 -6.53 -6.77 -0.91
N VAL A 269 -5.69 -6.12 -0.11
CA VAL A 269 -5.82 -6.09 1.36
C VAL A 269 -7.22 -5.63 1.80
N PRO A 270 -7.78 -4.52 1.26
CA PRO A 270 -9.14 -4.09 1.58
C PRO A 270 -10.24 -5.07 1.22
N GLU A 271 -10.03 -5.91 0.22
CA GLU A 271 -10.97 -6.97 -0.19
C GLU A 271 -10.85 -8.17 0.75
N GLU A 272 -9.62 -8.52 1.14
CA GLU A 272 -9.30 -9.68 1.98
C GLU A 272 -9.68 -9.51 3.44
N ASP A 273 -9.53 -8.31 3.98
CA ASP A 273 -9.73 -8.02 5.40
C ASP A 273 -11.22 -7.93 5.81
N ARG A 274 -12.15 -8.01 4.85
CA ARG A 274 -13.59 -7.89 5.15
C ARG A 274 -14.09 -9.10 5.95
N ALA A 275 -15.05 -8.86 6.84
CA ALA A 275 -15.71 -9.95 7.57
C ALA A 275 -16.69 -10.75 6.69
N ARG A 276 -17.33 -10.10 5.71
CA ARG A 276 -18.30 -10.73 4.81
C ARG A 276 -17.72 -10.94 3.42
N GLU A 277 -18.20 -11.95 2.71
CA GLU A 277 -17.79 -12.21 1.34
C GLU A 277 -18.34 -11.19 0.36
N THR A 278 -19.56 -10.68 0.55
CA THR A 278 -20.12 -9.67 -0.37
C THR A 278 -19.32 -8.36 -0.32
N PRO A 279 -18.93 -7.79 -1.47
CA PRO A 279 -18.15 -6.56 -1.48
C PRO A 279 -18.97 -5.34 -1.06
N ARG A 280 -18.31 -4.38 -0.40
CA ARG A 280 -18.93 -3.12 0.04
C ARG A 280 -19.18 -2.18 -1.14
N THR A 281 -20.15 -1.29 -0.98
CA THR A 281 -20.28 -0.10 -1.83
C THR A 281 -19.19 0.93 -1.43
N PHE A 282 -18.95 1.95 -2.24
CA PHE A 282 -18.04 3.06 -1.92
C PHE A 282 -18.52 3.82 -0.68
N ALA A 283 -19.82 4.10 -0.56
CA ALA A 283 -20.38 4.75 0.62
C ALA A 283 -20.17 3.91 1.90
N ALA A 284 -20.36 2.59 1.82
CA ALA A 284 -20.10 1.69 2.94
C ALA A 284 -18.60 1.61 3.28
N SER A 285 -17.72 1.70 2.28
CA SER A 285 -16.27 1.70 2.49
C SER A 285 -15.78 2.97 3.19
N LEU A 286 -16.30 4.13 2.81
CA LEU A 286 -16.01 5.41 3.48
C LEU A 286 -16.49 5.41 4.93
N ARG A 287 -17.73 4.95 5.20
CA ARG A 287 -18.26 4.84 6.56
C ARG A 287 -17.38 3.93 7.43
N ALA A 288 -16.98 2.78 6.90
CA ALA A 288 -16.09 1.88 7.61
C ALA A 288 -14.71 2.52 7.88
N TRP A 289 -14.17 3.31 6.95
CA TRP A 289 -12.89 3.99 7.18
C TRP A 289 -13.00 5.04 8.28
N ARG A 290 -14.06 5.85 8.27
CA ARG A 290 -14.33 6.84 9.34
C ARG A 290 -14.50 6.18 10.70
N GLN A 291 -15.11 5.00 10.76
CA GLN A 291 -15.23 4.22 12.00
C GLN A 291 -13.87 3.69 12.49
N ASP A 292 -13.02 3.23 11.56
CA ASP A 292 -11.70 2.68 11.92
C ASP A 292 -10.71 3.79 12.35
N SER A 293 -10.71 4.96 11.67
CA SER A 293 -9.64 5.98 11.77
C SER A 293 -10.09 7.36 12.27
N GLY A 294 -11.39 7.61 12.37
CA GLY A 294 -11.95 8.93 12.66
C GLY A 294 -12.10 9.83 11.42
N THR A 295 -13.04 10.77 11.49
CA THR A 295 -13.38 11.65 10.35
C THR A 295 -12.23 12.56 9.93
N LEU A 296 -11.46 13.09 10.88
CA LEU A 296 -10.36 14.00 10.60
C LEU A 296 -9.28 13.33 9.74
N VAL A 297 -8.83 12.13 10.12
CA VAL A 297 -7.80 11.38 9.39
C VAL A 297 -8.25 11.10 7.95
N VAL A 298 -9.51 10.70 7.77
CA VAL A 298 -10.08 10.45 6.44
C VAL A 298 -10.12 11.74 5.61
N ALA A 299 -10.56 12.85 6.20
CA ALA A 299 -10.62 14.13 5.50
C ALA A 299 -9.23 14.63 5.10
N LEU A 300 -8.24 14.52 5.99
CA LEU A 300 -6.84 14.86 5.69
C LEU A 300 -6.27 13.99 4.56
N ALA A 301 -6.50 12.68 4.59
CA ALA A 301 -6.03 11.79 3.51
C ALA A 301 -6.68 12.13 2.15
N MET A 302 -7.97 12.46 2.13
CA MET A 302 -8.65 12.91 0.90
C MET A 302 -8.10 14.25 0.42
N LEU A 303 -7.94 15.22 1.33
CA LEU A 303 -7.41 16.54 1.01
C LEU A 303 -5.98 16.43 0.46
N LEU A 304 -5.12 15.64 1.10
CA LEU A 304 -3.74 15.41 0.65
C LEU A 304 -3.69 14.72 -0.71
N SER A 305 -4.58 13.76 -0.97
CA SER A 305 -4.67 13.11 -2.29
C SER A 305 -4.97 14.13 -3.39
N VAL A 306 -5.91 15.05 -3.13
CA VAL A 306 -6.26 16.13 -4.08
C VAL A 306 -5.13 17.16 -4.16
N ALA A 307 -4.54 17.58 -3.04
CA ALA A 307 -3.49 18.59 -3.00
C ALA A 307 -2.23 18.15 -3.77
N VAL A 308 -1.80 16.90 -3.60
CA VAL A 308 -0.65 16.34 -4.33
C VAL A 308 -0.95 16.25 -5.83
N ALA A 309 -2.17 15.83 -6.21
CA ALA A 309 -2.58 15.79 -7.61
C ALA A 309 -2.62 17.19 -8.25
N LEU A 310 -3.15 18.20 -7.53
CA LEU A 310 -3.17 19.59 -8.01
C LEU A 310 -1.78 20.20 -8.09
N TRP A 311 -0.90 19.91 -7.12
CA TRP A 311 0.51 20.32 -7.17
C TRP A 311 1.20 19.75 -8.41
N ALA A 312 0.95 18.48 -8.74
CA ALA A 312 1.53 17.85 -9.91
C ALA A 312 1.10 18.47 -11.26
N LEU A 313 -0.01 19.22 -11.31
CA LEU A 313 -0.39 19.99 -12.50
C LEU A 313 0.52 21.20 -12.75
N VAL A 314 1.18 21.70 -11.71
CA VAL A 314 2.10 22.84 -11.77
C VAL A 314 3.55 22.37 -11.80
N ASP A 315 3.89 21.40 -10.93
CA ASP A 315 5.23 20.85 -10.78
C ASP A 315 5.16 19.36 -10.41
N LEU A 316 5.18 18.50 -11.44
CA LEU A 316 5.11 17.06 -11.28
C LEU A 316 6.32 16.48 -10.53
N ALA A 317 7.53 16.97 -10.80
CA ALA A 317 8.74 16.49 -10.13
C ALA A 317 8.72 16.85 -8.65
N GLY A 318 8.44 18.12 -8.32
CA GLY A 318 8.33 18.57 -6.94
C GLY A 318 7.22 17.87 -6.17
N ALA A 319 6.04 17.67 -6.78
CA ALA A 319 4.94 16.93 -6.15
C ALA A 319 5.33 15.47 -5.85
N ARG A 320 5.99 14.80 -6.81
CA ARG A 320 6.49 13.43 -6.63
C ARG A 320 7.53 13.35 -5.51
N GLU A 321 8.55 14.20 -5.55
CA GLU A 321 9.62 14.20 -4.56
C GLU A 321 9.10 14.53 -3.16
N GLY A 322 8.25 15.56 -3.05
CA GLY A 322 7.58 15.94 -1.82
C GLY A 322 6.75 14.80 -1.23
N TYR A 323 5.98 14.11 -2.08
CA TYR A 323 5.24 12.91 -1.67
C TYR A 323 6.19 11.81 -1.18
N LEU A 324 7.20 11.42 -1.98
CA LEU A 324 8.12 10.32 -1.65
C LEU A 324 8.88 10.57 -0.35
N ARG A 325 9.32 11.82 -0.10
CA ARG A 325 9.92 12.22 1.17
C ARG A 325 8.94 12.08 2.33
N GLY A 326 7.70 12.53 2.15
CA GLY A 326 6.65 12.45 3.17
C GLY A 326 6.28 11.01 3.55
N VAL A 327 6.38 10.08 2.61
CA VAL A 327 6.01 8.67 2.83
C VAL A 327 7.20 7.72 2.97
N ILE A 328 8.45 8.18 3.00
CA ILE A 328 9.62 7.28 3.08
C ILE A 328 9.55 6.26 4.23
N SER A 329 8.82 6.59 5.30
CA SER A 329 8.62 5.72 6.46
C SER A 329 7.62 4.58 6.27
N HIS A 330 6.78 4.57 5.22
CA HIS A 330 5.72 3.55 5.08
C HIS A 330 6.29 2.13 4.89
N GLY A 331 7.32 1.95 4.06
CA GLY A 331 7.94 0.64 3.88
C GLY A 331 8.54 0.08 5.18
N TYR A 332 9.05 0.97 6.04
CA TYR A 332 9.53 0.60 7.37
C TYR A 332 8.39 0.36 8.38
N LEU A 333 7.25 1.03 8.24
CA LEU A 333 6.05 0.72 9.00
C LEU A 333 5.58 -0.71 8.70
N GLU A 334 5.51 -1.10 7.44
CA GLU A 334 5.15 -2.46 7.05
C GLU A 334 6.06 -3.50 7.69
N LEU A 335 7.39 -3.31 7.57
CA LEU A 335 8.38 -4.20 8.17
C LEU A 335 8.31 -4.22 9.70
N ALA A 336 8.09 -3.07 10.34
CA ALA A 336 7.90 -3.00 11.79
C ALA A 336 6.66 -3.78 12.23
N ILE A 337 5.55 -3.69 11.50
CA ILE A 337 4.35 -4.46 11.80
C ILE A 337 4.53 -5.95 11.47
N ALA A 338 5.25 -6.30 10.40
CA ALA A 338 5.60 -7.68 10.11
C ALA A 338 6.45 -8.29 11.24
N SER A 339 7.43 -7.56 11.77
CA SER A 339 8.23 -7.99 12.92
C SER A 339 7.36 -8.21 14.17
N TRP A 340 6.37 -7.34 14.40
CA TRP A 340 5.39 -7.48 15.48
C TRP A 340 4.56 -8.76 15.29
N TRP A 341 4.09 -9.04 14.07
CA TRP A 341 3.30 -10.24 13.77
C TRP A 341 4.08 -11.54 13.97
N LEU A 342 5.34 -11.56 13.53
CA LEU A 342 6.26 -12.70 13.74
C LEU A 342 6.41 -13.01 15.23
N VAL A 343 6.62 -11.97 16.04
CA VAL A 343 6.72 -12.09 17.49
C VAL A 343 5.44 -12.62 18.12
N GLU A 344 4.29 -12.01 17.81
CA GLU A 344 3.01 -12.44 18.36
C GLU A 344 2.57 -13.84 17.89
N GLY A 345 3.31 -14.46 16.96
CA GLY A 345 2.92 -15.73 16.38
C GLY A 345 1.62 -15.61 15.58
N ARG A 346 1.33 -14.41 15.06
CA ARG A 346 0.19 -14.18 14.18
C ARG A 346 0.51 -14.71 12.79
N ALA A 347 0.59 -16.02 12.67
CA ALA A 347 0.04 -16.64 11.47
C ALA A 347 -1.49 -16.43 11.51
N LEU A 348 -1.96 -15.32 10.94
CA LEU A 348 -3.25 -15.21 10.24
C LEU A 348 -4.50 -15.68 10.98
N ARG A 349 -4.70 -15.26 12.22
CA ARG A 349 -5.99 -15.41 12.91
C ARG A 349 -6.76 -14.09 12.86
N THR A 350 -7.27 -13.74 11.69
CA THR A 350 -8.46 -12.89 11.60
C THR A 350 -9.69 -13.79 11.70
N ASP A 351 -9.88 -14.46 12.84
CA ASP A 351 -11.24 -14.75 13.26
C ASP A 351 -11.81 -13.40 13.74
N PRO A 352 -12.85 -12.84 13.08
CA PRO A 352 -13.49 -11.62 13.53
C PRO A 352 -13.98 -11.72 14.99
N ARG A 353 -14.17 -12.92 15.53
CA ARG A 353 -14.60 -13.18 16.91
C ARG A 353 -13.51 -12.94 17.97
N ALA A 354 -12.24 -12.84 17.58
CA ALA A 354 -11.15 -12.58 18.53
C ALA A 354 -11.02 -11.10 18.94
N ARG A 355 -11.85 -10.19 18.39
CA ARG A 355 -11.76 -8.74 18.64
C ARG A 355 -12.49 -8.26 19.91
N LEU A 356 -12.92 -9.18 20.79
CA LEU A 356 -13.63 -8.86 22.04
C LEU A 356 -13.05 -9.59 23.27
N ARG A 357 -11.72 -9.71 23.36
CA ARG A 357 -11.05 -10.04 24.63
C ARG A 357 -9.86 -9.13 24.87
#